data_AF-A0A0F8ZGG2-F1
#
_entry.id   AF-A0A0F8ZGG2-F1
#
_cell.length_a   1.000
_cell.length_b   1.000
_cell.length_c   1.000
_cell.angle_alpha   90.00
_cell.angle_beta   90.00
_cell.angle_gamma   90.00
#
_symmetry.space_group_name_H-M   'P 1'
#
loop_
_entity.id
_entity.type
_entity.pdbx_description
1 polymer ?
#
loop_
_entity_poly.entity_id
_entity_poly.type
_entity_poly.pdbx_seq_one_letter_code
_entity_poly.pdbx_strand_id
1 'polypeptide(L)'
;MGWSIENVRPQMDSIFENEGKRYSMQHPNALSPRVYLQHEGEISTETKYQIASLFPEFVYIDFFPNMLFTSEPVKLKILKGRKET
;
A
#
# COMPACT_ATOMS: atom_id res chain seq x y z
N MET A 1 -0.82 19.88 11.26
CA MET A 1 0.39 19.11 10.94
C MET A 1 -0.08 17.83 10.28
N GLY A 2 0.17 17.66 8.98
CA GLY A 2 -0.28 16.50 8.22
C GLY A 2 0.76 15.39 8.28
N TRP A 3 0.32 14.16 8.56
CA TRP A 3 1.13 12.97 8.34
C TRP A 3 1.04 12.58 6.85
N SER A 4 2.04 11.87 6.34
CA SER A 4 2.08 11.44 4.94
C SER A 4 2.57 10.01 4.84
N ILE A 5 1.99 9.23 3.93
CA ILE A 5 2.44 7.87 3.61
C ILE A 5 3.91 7.87 3.17
N GLU A 6 4.36 8.94 2.53
CA GLU A 6 5.74 9.05 2.05
C GLU A 6 6.76 9.06 3.20
N ASN A 7 6.37 9.45 4.41
CA ASN A 7 7.25 9.41 5.58
C ASN A 7 7.49 8.00 6.11
N VAL A 8 6.53 7.08 5.92
CA VAL A 8 6.61 5.70 6.41
C VAL A 8 7.11 4.72 5.34
N ARG A 9 7.05 5.12 4.06
CA ARG A 9 7.44 4.30 2.89
C ARG A 9 8.84 3.66 3.01
N PRO A 10 9.91 4.36 3.42
CA PRO A 10 11.25 3.74 3.51
C PRO A 10 11.33 2.59 4.54
N GLN A 11 10.62 2.74 5.65
CA GLN A 11 10.58 1.72 6.71
C GLN A 11 9.70 0.54 6.28
N MET A 12 8.58 0.82 5.61
CA MET A 12 7.74 -0.21 5.00
C MET A 12 8.51 -1.03 3.95
N ASP A 13 9.26 -0.37 3.07
CA ASP A 13 10.12 -1.03 2.07
C ASP A 13 11.11 -1.99 2.76
N SER A 14 11.73 -1.56 3.85
CA SER A 14 12.66 -2.41 4.62
C SER A 14 11.97 -3.64 5.24
N ILE A 15 10.77 -3.48 5.82
CA ILE A 15 10.01 -4.59 6.41
C ILE A 15 9.66 -5.63 5.35
N PHE A 16 9.13 -5.18 4.21
CA PHE A 16 8.66 -6.06 3.15
C PHE A 16 9.80 -6.67 2.34
N GLU A 17 10.93 -5.97 2.19
CA GLU A 17 12.16 -6.52 1.62
C GLU A 17 12.72 -7.68 2.47
N ASN A 18 12.74 -7.52 3.80
CA ASN A 18 13.17 -8.58 4.73
C ASN A 18 12.28 -9.82 4.67
N GLU A 19 10.97 -9.65 4.43
CA GLU A 19 10.05 -10.77 4.25
C GLU A 19 10.03 -11.33 2.80
N GLY A 20 10.72 -10.68 1.85
CA GLY A 20 10.69 -11.06 0.44
C GLY A 20 9.31 -10.92 -0.20
N LYS A 21 8.47 -10.01 0.31
CA LYS A 21 7.06 -9.82 -0.10
C LYS A 21 6.84 -8.47 -0.72
N ARG A 22 5.82 -8.37 -1.58
CA ARG A 22 5.39 -7.11 -2.18
C ARG A 22 4.23 -6.51 -1.38
N TYR A 23 4.15 -5.19 -1.38
CA TYR A 23 3.07 -4.45 -0.75
C TYR A 23 2.66 -3.22 -1.58
N SER A 24 1.47 -2.70 -1.29
CA SER A 24 0.97 -1.42 -1.78
C SER A 24 0.16 -0.73 -0.69
N MET A 25 0.34 0.58 -0.57
CA MET A 25 -0.41 1.42 0.36
C MET A 25 -1.31 2.36 -0.40
N GLN A 26 -2.57 2.45 0.02
CA GLN A 26 -3.54 3.41 -0.52
C GLN A 26 -4.15 4.24 0.60
N HIS A 27 -4.30 5.55 0.35
CA HIS A 27 -5.06 6.46 1.19
C HIS A 27 -6.40 6.75 0.49
N PRO A 28 -7.49 6.01 0.78
CA PRO A 28 -8.74 6.11 0.05
C PRO A 28 -9.42 7.49 0.16
N ASN A 29 -9.15 8.26 1.22
CA ASN A 29 -9.75 9.58 1.42
C ASN A 29 -8.84 10.47 2.27
N ALA A 30 -8.58 11.71 1.81
CA ALA A 30 -7.81 12.71 2.53
C ALA A 30 -8.40 13.08 3.91
N LEU A 31 -9.71 12.94 4.09
CA LEU A 31 -10.43 13.29 5.32
C LEU A 31 -10.46 12.18 6.37
N SER A 32 -10.14 10.94 5.99
CA SER A 32 -10.14 9.80 6.90
C SER A 32 -8.71 9.36 7.17
N PRO A 33 -8.31 9.20 8.44
CA PRO A 33 -6.97 8.72 8.78
C PRO A 33 -6.92 7.20 8.62
N ARG A 34 -7.19 6.68 7.42
CA ARG A 34 -7.30 5.24 7.16
C ARG A 34 -6.41 4.84 6.00
N VAL A 35 -5.57 3.83 6.18
CA VAL A 35 -4.64 3.32 5.17
C VAL A 35 -5.03 1.90 4.82
N TYR A 36 -5.10 1.63 3.52
CA TYR A 36 -5.28 0.28 3.01
C TYR A 36 -3.93 -0.28 2.64
N LEU A 37 -3.49 -1.28 3.39
CA LEU A 37 -2.25 -1.99 3.13
C LEU A 37 -2.55 -3.32 2.46
N GLN A 38 -2.25 -3.38 1.18
CA GLN A 38 -2.34 -4.58 0.36
C GLN A 38 -0.97 -5.27 0.39
N HIS A 39 -0.93 -6.57 0.65
CA HIS A 39 0.33 -7.30 0.70
C HIS A 39 0.22 -8.73 0.17
N GLU A 40 1.35 -9.26 -0.27
CA GLU A 40 1.46 -10.61 -0.80
C GLU A 40 1.49 -11.63 0.34
N GLY A 41 0.71 -12.70 0.21
CA GLY A 41 0.60 -13.74 1.23
C GLY A 41 0.12 -13.25 2.59
N GLU A 42 0.37 -14.05 3.63
CA GLU A 42 0.13 -13.69 5.02
C GLU A 42 1.39 -13.09 5.66
N ILE A 43 1.23 -12.04 6.45
CA ILE A 43 2.30 -11.48 7.30
C ILE A 43 2.03 -11.82 8.75
N SER A 44 3.11 -11.95 9.53
CA SER A 44 3.00 -12.31 10.93
C SER A 44 2.31 -11.22 11.74
N THR A 45 1.74 -11.59 12.89
CA THR A 45 1.16 -10.63 13.84
C THR A 45 2.20 -9.63 14.34
N GLU A 46 3.46 -10.06 14.52
CA GLU A 46 4.57 -9.18 14.90
C GLU A 46 4.84 -8.12 13.83
N THR A 47 4.87 -8.53 12.55
CA THR A 47 5.02 -7.63 11.41
C THR A 47 3.88 -6.61 11.36
N LYS A 48 2.64 -7.02 11.63
CA LYS A 48 1.49 -6.10 11.72
C LYS A 48 1.66 -5.05 12.83
N TYR A 49 2.18 -5.45 13.99
CA TYR A 49 2.48 -4.51 15.08
C TYR A 49 3.60 -3.55 14.72
N GLN A 50 4.68 -4.04 14.11
CA GLN A 50 5.77 -3.19 13.63
C GLN A 50 5.24 -2.14 12.65
N ILE A 51 4.43 -2.56 11.66
CA ILE A 51 3.81 -1.66 10.69
C ILE A 51 2.93 -0.63 11.39
N ALA A 52 2.05 -1.04 12.31
CA ALA A 52 1.18 -0.13 13.04
C ALA A 52 1.95 0.93 13.84
N SER A 53 3.12 0.58 14.38
CA SER A 53 3.98 1.51 15.13
C SER A 53 4.58 2.63 14.28
N LEU A 54 4.60 2.47 12.95
CA LEU A 54 5.11 3.50 12.03
C LEU A 54 4.11 4.64 11.81
N PHE A 55 2.84 4.39 12.08
CA PHE A 55 1.77 5.36 11.86
C PHE A 55 1.41 6.09 13.16
N PRO A 56 0.94 7.34 13.08
CA PRO A 56 0.36 8.02 14.23
C PRO A 56 -0.82 7.23 14.81
N GLU A 57 -1.03 7.30 16.13
CA GLU A 57 -2.06 6.54 16.86
C GLU A 57 -3.50 6.76 16.35
N PHE A 58 -3.75 7.89 15.69
CA PHE A 58 -5.07 8.22 15.12
C PHE A 58 -5.31 7.61 13.73
N VAL A 59 -4.33 6.91 13.15
CA VAL A 59 -4.42 6.27 11.83
C VAL A 59 -4.82 4.80 11.97
N TYR A 60 -5.87 4.43 11.24
CA TYR A 60 -6.37 3.07 11.13
C TYR A 60 -5.76 2.39 9.91
N ILE A 61 -5.32 1.14 10.07
CA ILE A 61 -4.71 0.37 8.98
C ILE A 61 -5.56 -0.88 8.72
N ASP A 62 -6.08 -1.00 7.51
CA ASP A 62 -6.76 -2.21 7.05
C ASP A 62 -5.77 -3.06 6.24
N PHE A 63 -5.48 -4.26 6.74
CA PHE A 63 -4.58 -5.22 6.10
C PHE A 63 -5.37 -6.13 5.14
N PHE A 64 -5.00 -6.08 3.86
CA PHE A 64 -5.58 -6.90 2.79
C PHE A 64 -4.53 -7.91 2.31
N PRO A 65 -4.58 -9.17 2.79
CA PRO A 65 -3.63 -10.20 2.40
C PRO A 65 -3.94 -10.77 1.00
N ASN A 66 -3.01 -11.57 0.47
CA ASN A 66 -3.16 -12.36 -0.76
C ASN A 66 -3.44 -11.54 -2.03
N MET A 67 -2.92 -10.31 -2.09
CA MET A 67 -3.01 -9.52 -3.31
C MET A 67 -2.03 -10.06 -4.36
N LEU A 68 -2.55 -10.35 -5.55
CA LEU A 68 -1.76 -10.76 -6.70
C LEU A 68 -1.11 -9.51 -7.31
N PHE A 69 0.17 -9.29 -6.99
CA PHE A 69 0.97 -8.26 -7.62
C PHE A 69 1.47 -8.78 -8.97
N THR A 70 0.66 -8.64 -10.04
CA THR A 70 1.06 -9.06 -11.39
C THR A 70 2.43 -8.49 -11.74
N SER A 71 3.37 -9.36 -12.12
CA SER A 71 4.77 -9.04 -12.42
C SER A 71 4.99 -8.32 -13.76
N GLU A 72 3.94 -7.85 -14.43
CA GLU A 72 4.05 -7.18 -15.72
C GLU A 72 3.82 -5.68 -15.56
N PRO A 73 4.73 -4.82 -16.08
CA PRO A 73 4.43 -3.41 -16.22
C PRO A 73 3.25 -3.30 -17.19
N VAL A 74 2.08 -2.96 -16.69
CA VAL A 74 0.93 -2.62 -17.52
C VAL A 74 1.35 -1.41 -18.35
N LYS A 75 1.82 -1.65 -19.58
CA LYS A 75 1.80 -0.64 -20.63
C LYS A 75 0.33 -0.26 -20.77
N LEU A 76 -0.07 0.83 -20.11
CA LEU A 76 -1.30 1.54 -20.43
C LEU A 76 -1.19 1.93 -21.91
N LYS A 77 -1.66 1.06 -22.81
CA LYS A 77 -2.07 1.47 -24.13
C LYS A 77 -3.27 2.37 -23.89
N ILE A 78 -3.00 3.67 -23.85
CA ILE A 78 -4.01 4.71 -23.96
C ILE A 78 -4.79 4.38 -25.23
N LEU A 79 -5.97 3.80 -25.08
CA LEU A 79 -6.98 3.72 -26.13
C LEU A 79 -7.39 5.17 -26.42
N LYS A 80 -6.65 5.78 -27.35
CA LYS A 80 -6.98 7.09 -27.91
C LYS A 80 -8.34 6.91 -28.59
N GLY A 81 -9.34 7.57 -28.02
CA GLY A 81 -10.74 7.34 -28.31
C GLY A 81 -11.10 7.45 -29.78
N ARG A 82 -12.15 6.70 -30.13
CA ARG A 82 -13.10 7.02 -31.20
C ARG A 82 -13.28 8.54 -31.28
N LYS A 83 -13.05 9.11 -32.45
CA LYS A 83 -13.73 10.33 -32.87
C LYS A 83 -14.58 9.94 -34.07
N GLU A 84 -15.87 9.75 -33.80
CA GLU A 84 -16.92 9.78 -34.80
C GLU A 84 -16.88 11.14 -35.48
N THR A 85 -16.71 11.15 -36.80
CA THR A 85 -17.32 12.15 -37.69
C THR A 85 -17.45 11.54 -39.07
#